data_AF-A0A3G9JE42-F1
#
_entry.id   AF-A0A3G9JE42-F1
#
_cell.length_a   1.000
_cell.length_b   1.000
_cell.length_c   1.000
_cell.angle_alpha   90.00
_cell.angle_beta   90.00
_cell.angle_gamma   90.00
#
_symmetry.space_group_name_H-M   'P 1'
#
loop_
_entity.id
_entity.type
_entity.pdbx_description
1 polymer ?
#
loop_
_entity_poly.entity_id
_entity_poly.type
_entity_poly.pdbx_seq_one_letter_code
_entity_poly.pdbx_strand_id
1 'polypeptide(L)' 'MPNGVSCSVANCSFWGQGNQCNADQIMIDIDSHANNNGDTEFAAEGFGHEHKDKAVNQAETCCHTFKAKE' A
#
# COMPACT_ATOMS: atom_id res chain seq x y z
N MET A 1 -5.86 7.76 -19.58
CA MET A 1 -4.74 7.35 -18.68
C MET A 1 -5.12 7.81 -17.28
N PRO A 2 -5.06 6.96 -16.24
CA PRO A 2 -5.47 7.39 -14.90
C PRO A 2 -4.53 8.48 -14.37
N ASN A 3 -5.11 9.53 -13.78
CA ASN A 3 -4.41 10.72 -13.26
C ASN A 3 -3.79 10.44 -11.87
N GLY A 4 -2.80 9.53 -11.83
CA GLY A 4 -2.07 9.19 -10.59
C GLY A 4 -2.87 8.35 -9.59
N VAL A 5 -2.26 8.11 -8.44
CA VAL A 5 -2.88 7.37 -7.33
C VAL A 5 -3.61 8.34 -6.42
N SER A 6 -4.84 8.03 -6.03
CA SER A 6 -5.56 8.80 -5.03
C SER A 6 -5.30 8.30 -3.61
N CYS A 7 -5.10 9.21 -2.67
CA CYS A 7 -5.04 8.94 -1.24
C CYS A 7 -6.09 9.79 -0.54
N SER A 8 -7.13 9.17 0.02
CA SER A 8 -8.16 9.85 0.82
C SER A 8 -7.84 9.88 2.32
N VAL A 9 -6.74 9.25 2.72
CA VAL A 9 -6.36 9.07 4.13
C VAL A 9 -5.58 10.30 4.59
N ALA A 10 -6.29 11.28 5.17
CA ALA A 10 -5.74 12.60 5.50
C ALA A 10 -4.57 12.59 6.51
N ASN A 11 -4.47 11.54 7.35
CA ASN A 11 -3.37 11.34 8.30
C ASN A 11 -2.21 10.50 7.72
N CYS A 12 -2.23 10.17 6.43
CA CYS A 12 -1.10 9.52 5.76
C CYS A 12 -0.03 10.56 5.41
N SER A 13 1.24 10.28 5.72
CA SER A 13 2.41 11.10 5.38
C SER A 13 2.52 11.39 3.88
N PHE A 14 2.00 10.51 3.02
CA PHE A 14 2.01 10.67 1.57
C PHE A 14 0.77 11.37 1.01
N TRP A 15 -0.19 11.76 1.85
CA TRP A 15 -1.36 12.50 1.41
C TRP A 15 -0.97 13.89 0.91
N GLY A 16 -1.36 14.21 -0.31
CA GLY A 16 -1.17 15.50 -0.98
C GLY A 16 -2.48 16.22 -1.28
N GLN A 17 -2.37 17.45 -1.77
CA GLN A 17 -3.51 18.29 -2.09
C GLN A 17 -4.46 17.61 -3.10
N GLY A 18 -5.77 17.68 -2.85
CA GLY A 18 -6.77 17.11 -3.75
C GLY A 18 -6.86 15.59 -3.71
N ASN A 19 -6.49 14.96 -2.59
CA ASN A 19 -6.44 13.50 -2.42
C ASN A 19 -5.47 12.81 -3.38
N GLN A 20 -4.36 13.46 -3.74
CA GLN A 20 -3.30 12.85 -4.53
C GLN A 20 -2.31 12.15 -3.60
N CYS A 21 -1.93 10.91 -3.92
CA CYS A 21 -0.85 10.22 -3.23
C CYS A 21 0.49 10.66 -3.80
N ASN A 22 1.40 11.14 -2.95
CA ASN A 22 2.73 11.59 -3.32
C ASN A 22 3.83 10.55 -3.05
N ALA A 23 3.48 9.28 -2.81
CA ALA A 23 4.46 8.22 -2.63
C ALA A 23 5.13 7.87 -3.97
N ASP A 24 6.45 7.63 -3.95
CA ASP A 24 7.19 7.23 -5.15
C ASP A 24 6.71 5.88 -5.72
N GLN A 25 6.24 5.00 -4.84
CA GLN A 25 5.70 3.68 -5.16
C GLN A 25 4.54 3.34 -4.21
N ILE A 26 3.61 2.51 -4.67
CA ILE A 26 2.54 1.96 -3.86
C ILE A 26 2.62 0.44 -3.80
N MET A 27 2.27 -0.13 -2.66
CA MET A 27 2.12 -1.56 -2.45
C MET A 27 0.68 -1.88 -2.06
N ILE A 28 0.05 -2.77 -2.83
CA ILE A 28 -1.27 -3.32 -2.57
C ILE A 28 -1.11 -4.83 -2.46
N ASP A 29 -1.65 -5.42 -1.40
CA ASP A 29 -1.64 -6.87 -1.16
C ASP A 29 -3.03 -7.34 -0.70
N ILE A 30 -3.22 -8.65 -0.57
CA ILE A 30 -4.44 -9.23 -0.01
C ILE A 30 -4.47 -9.10 1.52
N ASP A 31 -5.64 -8.79 2.08
CA ASP A 31 -5.84 -8.53 3.50
C ASP A 31 -5.47 -9.72 4.40
N SER A 32 -5.51 -10.95 3.86
CA SER A 32 -5.01 -12.13 4.57
C SER A 32 -3.52 -12.05 4.92
N HIS A 33 -2.73 -11.24 4.22
CA HIS A 33 -1.33 -10.95 4.55
C HIS A 33 -1.17 -9.69 5.40
N ALA A 34 -2.22 -8.87 5.59
CA ALA A 34 -2.14 -7.59 6.30
C ALA A 34 -1.75 -7.71 7.78
N ASN A 35 -2.09 -8.84 8.42
CA ASN A 35 -1.72 -9.13 9.82
C ASN A 35 -0.44 -9.95 9.96
N ASN A 36 0.22 -10.28 8.85
CA ASN A 36 1.54 -10.88 8.92
C ASN A 36 2.52 -9.74 9.24
N ASN A 37 2.65 -9.43 10.53
CA ASN A 37 3.66 -8.52 11.06
C ASN A 37 5.04 -9.09 10.71
N GLY A 38 5.50 -8.83 9.49
CA GLY A 38 6.86 -9.01 9.05
C GLY A 38 7.73 -7.97 9.73
N ASP A 39 8.04 -8.20 11.01
CA ASP A 39 9.30 -7.75 11.62
C ASP A 39 10.52 -8.44 10.96
N THR A 40 10.28 -9.29 9.95
CA THR A 40 11.26 -9.85 9.03
C THR A 40 11.68 -8.79 8.01
N GLU A 41 12.63 -7.96 8.42
CA GLU A 41 13.63 -7.29 7.59
C GLU A 41 13.22 -6.91 6.15
N PHE A 42 12.89 -5.63 5.97
CA PHE A 42 12.82 -4.87 4.70
C PHE A 42 14.08 -4.94 3.80
N ALA A 43 15.00 -5.89 4.03
CA ALA A 43 16.31 -5.96 3.39
C ALA A 43 16.44 -7.01 2.28
N ALA A 44 15.49 -7.95 2.11
CA ALA A 44 15.63 -9.03 1.12
C ALA A 44 14.45 -9.21 0.17
N GLU A 45 13.22 -8.96 0.60
CA GLU A 45 12.02 -9.29 -0.19
C GLU A 45 11.49 -8.03 -0.89
N GLY A 46 12.02 -7.79 -2.09
CA GLY A 46 11.66 -6.62 -2.90
C GLY A 46 10.16 -6.55 -3.17
N PHE A 47 9.62 -5.33 -3.12
CA PHE A 47 8.25 -4.93 -3.50
C PHE A 47 7.48 -5.98 -4.33
N GLY A 48 6.78 -6.91 -3.66
CA GLY A 48 5.84 -7.86 -4.28
C GLY A 48 6.42 -8.79 -5.34
N HIS A 49 7.73 -9.10 -5.31
CA HIS A 49 8.36 -9.85 -6.41
C HIS A 49 8.19 -11.38 -6.32
N GLU A 50 7.78 -11.92 -5.16
CA GLU A 50 7.81 -13.37 -4.91
C GLU A 50 6.44 -14.07 -4.90
N HIS A 51 5.33 -13.33 -4.92
CA HIS A 51 3.99 -13.92 -4.96
C HIS A 51 3.02 -13.13 -5.85
N LYS A 52 2.10 -13.88 -6.49
CA LYS A 52 1.03 -13.34 -7.34
C LYS A 52 -0.30 -13.84 -6.80
N ASP A 53 -0.91 -13.04 -5.94
CA ASP A 53 -2.18 -13.39 -5.32
C ASP A 53 -3.38 -12.98 -6.15
N LYS A 54 -4.52 -13.59 -5.84
CA LYS A 54 -5.80 -13.31 -6.47
C LYS A 54 -6.83 -12.94 -5.41
N ALA A 55 -7.22 -11.67 -5.39
CA ALA A 55 -8.39 -11.22 -4.67
C ALA A 55 -9.66 -11.61 -5.45
N VAL A 56 -10.69 -12.08 -4.74
CA VAL A 56 -12.03 -12.32 -5.30
C VAL A 56 -12.79 -11.01 -5.39
N ASN A 57 -12.59 -10.10 -4.44
CA ASN A 57 -13.21 -8.78 -4.42
C ASN A 57 -12.29 -7.68 -3.86
N GLN A 58 -12.68 -6.42 -4.03
CA GLN A 58 -11.86 -5.26 -3.66
C GLN A 58 -11.62 -5.16 -2.14
N ALA A 59 -12.55 -5.64 -1.32
CA ALA A 59 -12.44 -5.55 0.14
C ALA A 59 -11.39 -6.53 0.70
N GLU A 60 -10.93 -7.49 -0.10
CA GLU A 60 -9.84 -8.40 0.26
C GLU A 60 -8.47 -7.83 -0.05
N THR A 61 -8.36 -6.54 -0.41
CA THR A 61 -7.08 -5.88 -0.68
C THR A 61 -6.82 -4.76 0.31
N CYS A 62 -5.56 -4.59 0.70
CA CYS A 62 -5.09 -3.56 1.61
C CYS A 62 -3.89 -2.80 1.02
N CYS A 63 -3.70 -1.54 1.43
CA CYS A 63 -2.58 -0.72 0.98
C CYS A 63 -1.53 -0.62 2.09
N HIS A 64 -0.35 -1.20 1.84
CA HIS A 64 0.79 -1.17 2.76
C HIS A 64 1.61 0.13 2.69
N THR A 65 1.24 1.04 1.78
CA THR A 65 1.92 2.33 1.61
C THR A 65 1.55 3.34 2.71
N PHE A 66 0.57 3.04 3.57
CA PHE A 66 0.18 3.96 4.63
C PHE A 66 1.32 4.16 5.64
N LYS A 67 1.67 5.42 5.88
CA LYS A 67 2.56 5.84 6.96
C LYS A 67 1.86 6.97 7.72
N ALA A 68 1.72 6.88 9.04
CA ALA A 68 1.15 7.98 9.82
C ALA A 68 2.00 9.26 9.70
N LYS A 69 1.36 10.43 9.69
CA LYS A 69 2.05 11.72 9.86
C LYS A 69 2.66 11.81 11.26
N GLU A 70 3.85 12.39 11.34
CA GLU A 70 4.49 12.80 12.61
C GLU A 70 3.86 14.08 13.17
#